data_AF-A0A535GKD1-F1
#
_entry.id   AF-A0A535GKD1-F1
#
_cell.length_a   1.000
_cell.length_b   1.000
_cell.length_c   1.000
_cell.angle_alpha   90.00
_cell.angle_beta   90.00
_cell.angle_gamma   90.00
#
_symmetry.space_group_name_H-M   'P 1'
#
loop_
_entity.id
_entity.type
_entity.pdbx_description
1 polymer ?
#
loop_
_entity_poly.entity_id
_entity_poly.type
_entity_poly.pdbx_seq_one_letter_code
_entity_poly.pdbx_strand_id
1 'polypeptide(L)'
;MTHLFGIPTDRLTTILLVATLIIIGLVALLAISNVLFFKIGIRNIPRRRTQMLLIIFALMLSTTLLSSVLATGDVITTAVQTVAVYNLGSVDETIEGGHGALGTFRDGVYYQVKDLASHDTDITAVGAALTEHDLLVADTTSRQVRSKVTALAIIPDSEQGFGGM
;
A
#
# COMPACT_ATOMS: atom_id res chain seq x y z
N MET A 1 -1.44 -6.02 7.46
CA MET A 1 -0.76 -5.03 8.32
C MET A 1 0.00 -5.75 9.44
N THR A 2 1.13 -6.39 9.12
CA THR A 2 1.88 -7.17 10.13
C THR A 2 3.01 -6.37 10.78
N HIS A 3 3.37 -5.21 10.22
CA HIS A 3 4.45 -4.36 10.73
C HIS A 3 4.02 -2.89 10.79
N LEU A 4 4.32 -2.22 11.90
CA LEU A 4 4.23 -0.78 12.08
C LEU A 4 5.64 -0.27 12.35
N PHE A 5 6.15 0.65 11.52
CA PHE A 5 7.53 1.16 11.60
C PHE A 5 8.62 0.05 11.57
N GLY A 6 8.39 -1.03 10.82
CA GLY A 6 9.31 -2.18 10.73
C GLY A 6 9.24 -3.15 11.91
N ILE A 7 8.42 -2.90 12.92
CA ILE A 7 8.24 -3.76 14.10
C ILE A 7 6.89 -4.48 13.99
N PRO A 8 6.80 -5.79 14.30
CA PRO A 8 5.54 -6.50 14.27
C PRO A 8 4.45 -5.83 15.13
N THR A 9 3.27 -5.57 14.55
CA THR A 9 2.16 -4.86 15.21
C THR A 9 1.69 -5.57 16.48
N ASP A 10 1.70 -6.91 16.48
CA ASP A 10 1.34 -7.72 17.64
C ASP A 10 2.30 -7.51 18.81
N ARG A 11 3.61 -7.39 18.51
CA ARG A 11 4.64 -7.12 19.53
C ARG A 11 4.49 -5.71 20.10
N LEU A 12 4.32 -4.71 19.24
CA LEU A 12 4.11 -3.33 19.67
C LEU A 12 2.88 -3.19 20.55
N THR A 13 1.74 -3.73 20.11
CA THR A 13 0.48 -3.71 20.87
C THR A 13 0.65 -4.37 22.23
N THR A 14 1.29 -5.54 22.29
CA THR A 14 1.52 -6.26 23.54
C THR A 14 2.39 -5.45 24.51
N ILE A 15 3.49 -4.88 24.04
CA ILE A 15 4.41 -4.07 24.88
C ILE A 15 3.70 -2.81 25.40
N LEU A 16 3.03 -2.06 24.51
CA LEU A 16 2.31 -0.84 24.88
C LEU A 16 1.17 -1.13 25.86
N LEU A 17 0.44 -2.22 25.67
CA LEU A 17 -0.65 -2.64 26.55
C LEU A 17 -0.12 -3.02 27.94
N VAL A 18 0.94 -3.83 28.01
CA VAL A 18 1.56 -4.22 29.28
C VAL A 18 2.11 -2.99 30.02
N ALA A 19 2.82 -2.11 29.33
CA ALA A 19 3.32 -0.87 29.91
C ALA A 19 2.18 0.01 30.44
N THR A 20 1.10 0.16 29.67
CA THR A 20 -0.08 0.94 30.09
C THR A 20 -0.75 0.33 31.32
N LEU A 21 -0.92 -1.00 31.36
CA LEU A 21 -1.49 -1.69 32.53
C LEU A 21 -0.61 -1.56 33.76
N ILE A 22 0.72 -1.62 33.61
CA ILE A 22 1.67 -1.41 34.71
C ILE A 22 1.52 0.01 35.26
N ILE A 23 1.47 1.03 34.40
CA ILE A 23 1.31 2.43 34.82
C ILE A 23 -0.02 2.63 35.54
N ILE A 24 -1.12 2.13 34.97
CA ILE A 24 -2.45 2.21 35.59
C ILE A 24 -2.46 1.49 36.94
N GLY A 25 -1.87 0.29 37.01
CA GLY A 25 -1.76 -0.49 38.24
C GLY A 25 -0.96 0.25 39.32
N LEU A 26 0.18 0.85 38.96
CA LEU A 26 0.99 1.65 39.87
C LEU A 26 0.21 2.87 40.39
N VAL A 27 -0.48 3.59 39.50
CA VAL A 27 -1.30 4.74 39.87
C VAL A 27 -2.45 4.32 40.79
N ALA A 28 -3.10 3.17 40.51
CA ALA A 28 -4.17 2.63 41.35
C ALA A 28 -3.66 2.22 42.74
N LEU A 29 -2.51 1.55 42.81
CA LEU A 29 -1.86 1.20 44.08
C LEU A 29 -1.53 2.45 44.90
N LEU A 30 -0.96 3.48 44.26
CA LEU A 30 -0.67 4.76 44.91
C LEU A 30 -1.94 5.47 45.39
N ALA A 31 -3.03 5.40 44.62
CA ALA A 31 -4.31 5.99 44.99
C ALA A 31 -4.93 5.30 46.21
N ILE A 32 -4.82 3.97 46.31
CA ILE A 32 -5.30 3.18 47.45
C ILE A 32 -4.42 3.40 48.67
N SER A 33 -3.09 3.44 48.52
CA SER A 33 -2.18 3.67 49.64
C SER A 33 -2.27 5.11 50.18
N ASN A 34 -2.60 6.08 49.31
CA ASN A 34 -2.63 7.51 49.63
C ASN A 34 -4.01 8.14 49.39
N VAL A 35 -5.04 7.55 49.99
CA VAL A 35 -6.45 7.98 49.83
C VAL A 35 -6.65 9.47 50.14
N LEU A 36 -5.91 10.02 51.11
CA LEU A 36 -6.02 11.45 51.45
C LEU A 36 -5.60 12.36 50.28
N PHE A 37 -4.44 12.08 49.67
CA PHE A 37 -3.93 12.84 48.53
C PHE A 37 -4.86 12.71 47.32
N PHE A 38 -5.36 11.51 47.06
CA PHE A 38 -6.34 11.26 46.00
C PHE A 38 -7.64 12.05 46.21
N LYS A 39 -8.16 12.07 47.45
CA LYS A 39 -9.38 12.81 47.81
C LYS A 39 -9.21 14.32 47.67
N ILE A 40 -8.02 14.85 47.97
CA ILE A 40 -7.70 16.28 47.77
C ILE A 40 -7.62 16.61 46.28
N GLY A 41 -6.96 15.76 45.47
CA GLY A 41 -6.83 15.95 44.02
C GLY A 41 -8.18 15.90 43.30
N ILE A 42 -9.01 14.90 43.59
CA ILE A 42 -10.32 14.75 42.95
C ILE A 42 -11.29 15.86 43.32
N ARG A 43 -11.27 16.37 44.55
CA ARG A 43 -12.20 17.43 44.96
C ARG A 43 -12.02 18.73 44.18
N ASN A 44 -10.85 18.95 43.57
CA ASN A 44 -10.58 20.14 42.76
C ASN A 44 -11.19 20.05 41.35
N ILE A 45 -11.36 18.83 40.81
CA ILE A 45 -11.91 18.56 39.47
C ILE A 45 -13.35 19.08 39.31
N PRO A 46 -14.34 18.68 40.15
CA PRO A 46 -15.72 19.12 39.99
C PRO A 46 -15.93 20.60 40.38
N ARG A 47 -14.96 21.23 41.07
CA ARG A 47 -15.01 22.64 41.45
C ARG A 47 -14.58 23.58 40.31
N ARG A 48 -13.79 23.09 39.35
CA ARG A 48 -13.29 23.83 38.18
C ARG A 48 -13.78 23.23 36.86
N ARG A 49 -15.10 23.04 36.73
CA ARG A 49 -15.71 22.26 35.63
C ARG A 49 -15.31 22.74 34.24
N THR A 50 -15.40 24.04 33.96
CA THR A 50 -15.08 24.60 32.63
C THR A 50 -13.63 24.34 32.25
N GLN A 51 -12.68 24.61 33.16
CA GLN A 51 -11.26 24.43 32.89
C GLN A 51 -10.91 22.94 32.68
N MET A 52 -11.48 22.05 33.50
CA MET A 52 -11.28 20.60 33.35
C MET A 52 -11.85 20.07 32.04
N LEU A 53 -13.03 20.54 31.64
CA LEU A 53 -13.63 20.17 30.35
C LEU A 53 -12.76 20.59 29.18
N LEU A 54 -12.22 21.81 29.19
CA LEU A 54 -11.32 22.28 28.14
C LEU A 54 -10.04 21.43 28.05
N ILE A 55 -9.47 21.03 29.19
CA ILE A 55 -8.28 20.16 29.22
C ILE A 55 -8.59 18.77 28.67
N ILE A 56 -9.69 18.15 29.12
CA ILE A 56 -10.11 16.83 28.64
C ILE A 56 -10.37 16.91 27.13
N PHE A 57 -11.06 17.95 26.68
CA PHE A 57 -11.36 18.13 25.27
C PHE A 57 -10.09 18.30 24.43
N ALA A 58 -9.11 19.09 24.90
CA ALA A 58 -7.83 19.25 24.23
C ALA A 58 -7.04 17.92 24.14
N LEU A 59 -6.99 17.17 25.25
CA LEU A 59 -6.32 15.86 25.30
C LEU A 59 -7.00 14.81 24.40
N MET A 60 -8.33 14.76 24.43
CA MET A 60 -9.12 13.89 23.56
C MET A 60 -8.93 14.27 22.10
N LEU A 61 -9.01 15.57 21.77
CA LEU A 61 -8.83 16.05 20.40
C LEU A 61 -7.44 15.71 19.86
N SER A 62 -6.39 15.88 20.66
CA SER A 62 -5.02 15.50 20.27
C SER A 62 -4.91 14.00 19.98
N THR A 63 -5.49 13.15 20.83
CA THR A 63 -5.48 11.69 20.65
C THR A 63 -6.28 11.28 19.40
N THR A 64 -7.47 11.85 19.21
CA THR A 64 -8.33 11.59 18.04
C THR A 64 -7.68 12.05 16.74
N LEU A 65 -7.04 13.23 16.73
CA LEU A 65 -6.31 13.71 15.56
C LEU A 65 -5.16 12.75 15.20
N LEU A 66 -4.36 12.35 16.18
CA LEU A 66 -3.27 11.40 15.94
C LEU A 66 -3.81 10.08 15.38
N SER A 67 -4.87 9.53 15.98
CA SER A 67 -5.51 8.31 15.50
C SER A 67 -6.06 8.44 14.07
N SER A 68 -6.64 9.60 13.74
CA SER A 68 -7.19 9.88 12.41
C SER A 68 -6.10 9.95 11.34
N VAL A 69 -4.98 10.61 11.64
CA VAL A 69 -3.83 10.70 10.73
C VAL A 69 -3.24 9.32 10.47
N LEU A 70 -3.09 8.49 11.51
CA LEU A 70 -2.60 7.11 11.35
C LEU A 70 -3.53 6.28 10.47
N ALA A 71 -4.85 6.29 10.74
CA ALA A 71 -5.82 5.57 9.94
C ALA A 71 -5.85 6.05 8.47
N THR A 72 -5.75 7.36 8.25
CA THR A 72 -5.69 7.93 6.90
C THR A 72 -4.40 7.50 6.18
N GLY A 73 -3.27 7.49 6.89
CA GLY A 73 -1.99 7.00 6.35
C GLY A 73 -2.05 5.54 5.90
N ASP A 74 -2.69 4.68 6.71
CA ASP A 74 -2.87 3.26 6.37
C ASP A 74 -3.75 3.08 5.13
N VAL A 75 -4.84 3.85 5.03
CA VAL A 75 -5.73 3.81 3.85
C VAL A 75 -5.01 4.28 2.60
N ILE A 76 -4.29 5.40 2.65
CA ILE A 76 -3.52 5.90 1.50
C ILE A 76 -2.47 4.89 1.07
N THR A 77 -1.72 4.32 2.02
CA THR A 77 -0.68 3.33 1.72
C THR A 77 -1.29 2.09 1.05
N THR A 78 -2.40 1.59 1.58
CA THR A 78 -3.10 0.44 1.01
C THR A 78 -3.67 0.77 -0.37
N ALA A 79 -4.20 1.98 -0.57
CA ALA A 79 -4.71 2.43 -1.86
C ALA A 79 -3.59 2.50 -2.91
N VAL A 80 -2.45 3.10 -2.57
CA VAL A 80 -1.27 3.15 -3.46
C VAL A 80 -0.77 1.75 -3.78
N GLN A 81 -0.64 0.88 -2.78
CA GLN A 81 -0.20 -0.50 -2.99
C GLN A 81 -1.18 -1.26 -3.89
N THR A 82 -2.49 -1.12 -3.64
CA THR A 82 -3.54 -1.76 -4.45
C THR A 82 -3.49 -1.26 -5.88
N VAL A 83 -3.37 0.05 -6.09
CA VAL A 83 -3.27 0.62 -7.44
C VAL A 83 -1.98 0.16 -8.12
N ALA A 84 -0.84 0.16 -7.44
CA ALA A 84 0.42 -0.30 -8.00
C ALA A 84 0.33 -1.78 -8.42
N VAL A 85 -0.15 -2.67 -7.55
CA VAL A 85 -0.34 -4.09 -7.84
C VAL A 85 -1.38 -4.31 -8.94
N TYR A 86 -2.49 -3.57 -8.90
CA TYR A 86 -3.53 -3.66 -9.92
C TYR A 86 -3.04 -3.23 -11.31
N ASN A 87 -2.19 -2.21 -11.39
CA ASN A 87 -1.60 -1.79 -12.67
C ASN A 87 -0.54 -2.76 -13.20
N LEU A 88 0.20 -3.46 -12.32
CA LEU A 88 1.09 -4.55 -12.76
C LEU A 88 0.31 -5.76 -13.29
N GLY A 89 -0.90 -5.99 -12.77
CA GLY A 89 -1.73 -7.12 -13.19
C GLY A 89 -1.10 -8.46 -12.78
N SER A 90 -1.19 -9.45 -13.67
CA SER A 90 -0.61 -10.80 -13.50
C SER A 90 0.85 -10.89 -13.97
N VAL A 91 1.50 -9.75 -14.25
CA VAL A 91 2.89 -9.69 -14.73
C VAL A 91 3.83 -9.39 -13.57
N ASP A 92 4.62 -10.38 -13.18
CA ASP A 92 5.61 -10.24 -12.10
C ASP A 92 6.92 -9.60 -12.58
N GLU A 93 7.34 -9.92 -13.80
CA GLU A 93 8.59 -9.43 -14.40
C GLU A 93 8.36 -9.01 -15.86
N THR A 94 8.80 -7.80 -16.20
CA THR A 94 8.77 -7.27 -17.56
C THR A 94 10.19 -7.13 -18.06
N ILE A 95 10.49 -7.81 -19.17
CA ILE A 95 11.81 -7.75 -19.81
C ILE A 95 11.70 -6.83 -21.03
N GLU A 96 12.30 -5.64 -20.91
CA GLU A 96 12.39 -4.66 -21.99
C GLU A 96 13.83 -4.55 -22.52
N GLY A 97 13.95 -4.33 -23.83
CA GLY A 97 15.23 -4.15 -24.50
C GLY A 97 15.37 -4.94 -25.80
N GLY A 98 16.60 -5.07 -26.27
CA GLY A 98 16.92 -5.75 -27.52
C GLY A 98 17.93 -4.97 -28.36
N HIS A 99 17.91 -5.21 -29.67
CA HIS A 99 18.88 -4.63 -30.60
C HIS A 99 18.17 -3.98 -31.80
N GLY A 100 18.70 -2.84 -32.27
CA GLY A 100 18.15 -2.10 -33.41
C GLY A 100 17.56 -0.75 -33.02
N ALA A 101 17.00 -0.04 -34.00
CA ALA A 101 16.50 1.34 -33.82
C ALA A 101 15.28 1.43 -32.88
N LEU A 102 14.53 0.34 -32.75
CA LEU A 102 13.36 0.24 -31.87
C LEU A 102 13.69 -0.44 -30.54
N GLY A 103 14.93 -0.95 -30.36
CA GLY A 103 15.33 -1.64 -29.14
C GLY A 103 14.45 -2.84 -28.80
N THR A 104 14.07 -3.66 -29.80
CA THR A 104 13.16 -4.80 -29.65
C THR A 104 13.87 -6.15 -29.76
N PHE A 105 13.25 -7.19 -29.22
CA PHE A 105 13.68 -8.57 -29.42
C PHE A 105 13.11 -9.17 -30.71
N ARG A 106 13.82 -10.16 -31.27
CA ARG A 106 13.26 -11.00 -32.33
C ARG A 106 12.21 -11.93 -31.73
N ASP A 107 11.16 -12.21 -32.49
CA ASP A 107 10.09 -13.16 -32.15
C ASP A 107 10.60 -14.53 -31.71
N GLY A 108 11.69 -15.04 -32.32
CA GLY A 108 12.34 -16.29 -31.92
C GLY A 108 12.77 -16.37 -30.46
N VAL A 109 13.08 -15.22 -29.83
CA VAL A 109 13.47 -15.16 -28.41
C VAL A 109 12.31 -15.58 -27.51
N TYR A 110 11.08 -15.18 -27.86
CA TYR A 110 9.89 -15.59 -27.10
C TYR A 110 9.73 -17.11 -27.09
N TYR A 111 9.87 -17.78 -28.23
CA TYR A 111 9.73 -19.23 -28.29
C TYR A 111 10.82 -19.96 -27.51
N GLN A 112 12.06 -19.43 -27.51
CA GLN A 112 13.15 -19.98 -26.71
C GLN A 112 12.90 -19.82 -25.22
N VAL A 113 12.47 -18.64 -24.77
CA VAL A 113 12.14 -18.38 -23.36
C VAL A 113 10.93 -19.20 -22.93
N LYS A 114 9.91 -19.35 -23.77
CA LYS A 114 8.73 -20.18 -23.49
C LYS A 114 9.11 -21.65 -23.30
N ASP A 115 9.99 -22.19 -24.13
CA ASP A 115 10.46 -23.58 -24.00
C ASP A 115 11.25 -23.78 -22.70
N LEU A 116 12.17 -22.87 -22.38
CA LEU A 116 12.92 -22.91 -21.12
C LEU A 116 12.01 -22.76 -19.89
N ALA A 117 11.06 -21.83 -19.94
CA ALA A 117 10.11 -21.59 -18.86
C ALA A 117 9.16 -22.77 -18.64
N SER A 118 8.81 -23.52 -19.68
CA SER A 118 7.94 -24.70 -19.54
C SER A 118 8.54 -25.82 -18.69
N HIS A 119 9.85 -25.79 -18.46
CA HIS A 119 10.57 -26.75 -17.61
C HIS A 119 10.67 -26.30 -16.14
N ASP A 120 10.28 -25.06 -15.83
CA ASP A 120 10.33 -24.50 -14.49
C ASP A 120 8.92 -24.45 -13.88
N THR A 121 8.78 -24.89 -12.63
CA THR A 121 7.49 -24.87 -11.92
C THR A 121 7.16 -23.50 -11.34
N ASP A 122 8.15 -22.61 -11.23
CA ASP A 122 7.97 -21.28 -10.65
C ASP A 122 7.44 -20.26 -11.68
N ILE A 123 7.57 -20.55 -12.98
CA ILE A 123 7.10 -19.68 -14.06
C ILE A 123 5.74 -20.17 -14.57
N THR A 124 4.68 -19.43 -14.26
CA THR A 124 3.31 -19.81 -14.66
C THR A 124 3.04 -19.57 -16.15
N ALA A 125 3.50 -18.43 -16.68
CA ALA A 125 3.23 -18.03 -18.05
C ALA A 125 4.30 -17.08 -18.59
N VAL A 126 4.48 -17.12 -19.92
CA VAL A 126 5.34 -16.18 -20.65
C VAL A 126 4.53 -15.59 -21.79
N GLY A 127 4.50 -14.27 -21.87
CA GLY A 127 3.78 -13.51 -22.88
C GLY A 127 4.76 -12.66 -23.69
N ALA A 128 4.39 -12.33 -24.92
CA ALA A 128 5.18 -11.39 -25.73
C ALA A 128 4.28 -10.29 -26.27
N ALA A 129 4.64 -9.06 -25.92
CA ALA A 129 3.97 -7.86 -26.39
C ALA A 129 5.01 -6.90 -26.97
N LEU A 130 4.66 -6.27 -28.09
CA LEU A 130 5.34 -5.14 -28.67
C LEU A 130 4.44 -3.92 -28.49
N THR A 131 4.92 -2.95 -27.71
CA THR A 131 4.19 -1.71 -27.44
C THR A 131 4.99 -0.54 -27.99
N GLU A 132 4.43 0.14 -28.98
CA GLU A 132 5.02 1.35 -29.54
C GLU A 132 4.15 2.56 -29.19
N HIS A 133 4.76 3.52 -28.50
CA HIS A 133 4.09 4.73 -28.04
C HIS A 133 4.22 5.86 -29.06
N ASP A 134 3.35 6.87 -28.95
CA ASP A 134 3.43 8.11 -29.71
C ASP A 134 3.38 7.96 -31.25
N LEU A 135 2.71 6.90 -31.73
CA LEU A 135 2.51 6.72 -33.17
C LEU A 135 1.58 7.79 -33.74
N LEU A 136 1.89 8.15 -34.97
CA LEU A 136 1.06 8.99 -35.82
C LEU A 136 0.22 8.08 -36.71
N VAL A 137 -1.10 8.08 -36.50
CA VAL A 137 -2.03 7.31 -37.31
C VAL A 137 -2.86 8.27 -38.15
N ALA A 138 -2.82 8.06 -39.47
CA ALA A 138 -3.64 8.79 -40.42
C ALA A 138 -4.81 7.91 -40.87
N ASP A 139 -6.03 8.37 -40.65
CA ASP A 139 -7.23 7.71 -41.16
C ASP A 139 -7.41 8.06 -42.64
N THR A 140 -7.37 7.04 -43.50
CA THR A 140 -7.51 7.19 -44.95
C THR A 140 -8.91 7.60 -45.39
N THR A 141 -9.93 7.34 -44.57
CA THR A 141 -11.34 7.65 -44.87
C THR A 141 -11.69 9.08 -44.46
N SER A 142 -11.33 9.48 -43.23
CA SER A 142 -11.64 10.82 -42.70
C SER A 142 -10.55 11.87 -42.98
N ARG A 143 -9.37 11.45 -43.47
CA ARG A 143 -8.17 12.28 -43.67
C ARG A 143 -7.70 13.01 -42.40
N GLN A 144 -8.06 12.50 -41.23
CA GLN A 144 -7.61 13.04 -39.96
C GLN A 144 -6.36 12.32 -39.48
N VAL A 145 -5.42 13.08 -38.90
CA VAL A 145 -4.23 12.55 -38.25
C VAL A 145 -4.42 12.61 -36.75
N ARG A 146 -4.17 11.48 -36.08
CA ARG A 146 -4.11 11.39 -34.63
C ARG A 146 -2.68 11.14 -34.19
N SER A 147 -2.25 11.92 -33.20
CA SER A 147 -0.99 11.77 -32.48
C SER A 147 -1.27 11.17 -31.11
N LYS A 148 -0.27 10.53 -30.50
CA LYS A 148 -0.36 9.79 -29.23
C LYS A 148 -1.22 8.53 -29.31
N VAL A 149 -1.12 7.81 -30.43
CA VAL A 149 -1.70 6.48 -30.52
C VAL A 149 -0.66 5.48 -30.02
N THR A 150 -1.06 4.59 -29.11
CA THR A 150 -0.24 3.45 -28.71
C THR A 150 -0.65 2.26 -29.58
N ALA A 151 0.30 1.65 -30.29
CA ALA A 151 0.07 0.36 -30.93
C ALA A 151 0.56 -0.74 -30.00
N LEU A 152 -0.28 -1.76 -29.82
CA LEU A 152 0.03 -2.97 -29.09
C LEU A 152 -0.10 -4.14 -30.06
N ALA A 153 0.95 -4.94 -30.18
CA ALA A 153 0.96 -6.18 -30.93
C ALA A 153 1.37 -7.33 -30.00
N ILE A 154 0.63 -8.43 -30.02
CA ILE A 154 0.85 -9.58 -29.14
C ILE A 154 0.99 -10.84 -30.00
N ILE A 155 1.86 -11.76 -29.60
CA ILE A 155 1.95 -13.08 -30.26
C ILE A 155 0.70 -13.89 -29.88
N PRO A 156 -0.05 -14.44 -30.85
CA PRO A 156 -1.27 -15.21 -30.56
C PRO A 156 -1.03 -16.31 -29.53
N ASP A 157 -2.00 -16.54 -28.64
CA ASP A 157 -1.99 -17.54 -27.58
C ASP A 157 -0.92 -17.33 -26.48
N SER A 158 -0.17 -16.22 -26.52
CA SER A 158 0.82 -15.89 -25.49
C SER A 158 0.19 -15.23 -24.25
N GLU A 159 -0.97 -14.63 -24.43
CA GLU A 159 -1.75 -13.89 -23.43
C GLU A 159 -2.60 -14.77 -22.51
N GLN A 160 -2.83 -16.04 -22.85
CA GLN A 160 -3.76 -16.92 -22.14
C GLN A 160 -3.37 -17.12 -20.66
N GLY A 161 -2.07 -17.19 -20.38
CA GLY A 161 -1.56 -17.34 -19.01
C GLY A 161 -1.71 -16.09 -18.14
N PHE A 162 -2.05 -14.94 -18.74
CA PHE A 162 -2.26 -13.67 -18.03
C PHE A 162 -3.73 -13.31 -17.84
N GLY A 163 -4.65 -14.25 -18.15
CA GLY A 163 -6.10 -14.04 -18.07
C GLY A 163 -6.76 -13.81 -19.44
N GLY A 164 -5.99 -13.86 -20.53
CA GLY A 164 -6.48 -13.59 -21.88
C GLY A 164 -6.79 -12.10 -22.12
N MET A 165 -6.86 -11.70 -23.39
CA MET A 165 -7.48 -10.43 -23.80
C MET A 165 -8.92 -10.64 -24.22
#